data_AF-A0A846HH29-F1
#
_entry.id   AF-A0A846HH29-F1
#
_cell.length_a   1.000
_cell.length_b   1.000
_cell.length_c   1.000
_cell.angle_alpha   90.00
_cell.angle_beta   90.00
_cell.angle_gamma   90.00
#
_symmetry.space_group_name_H-M   'P 1'
#
loop_
_entity.id
_entity.type
_entity.pdbx_description
1 polymer ?
#
loop_
_entity_poly.entity_id
_entity_poly.type
_entity_poly.pdbx_seq_one_letter_code
_entity_poly.pdbx_strand_id
1 'polypeptide(L)'
;MNQQTLIPTALCLPTPDIEALIQGRTIVALPRMFIRPGQQFSLYPANYSTIPLSVERYYRSNFLPIAQTAFKLLSSEKVLIKAWAKCELCQILDETKSLEVLSGLTIWTKEGLQEIIRQRQHIFITYLRVYQLLYPQEVSVNPNIQEKVGKFVSLPLTVSDAKPVLSDRLFNIRKHQLQNLHPPLHPELEQLQSALSSLATTNPAAKQLEQDIKVFLGWSSEQFVKQIDSNLSWINDIAKLGDRSRKEDEGKSNYQAGTEFENIVRDSLEFLGFSVDYSHKGGAGGLDLFCSKPYPLFGECKAGKKIPNDTAVQLLNLGTLRRPDLFNQATKLIIGPGEPTNQLKDAAKLHGMAIINPETLEKLIKLQSNYRNSIDLFQLKEYLKAGQSDEEVEKYIDQVYTDMKQRSQIVQALKELSEQDNENSKTTHNHFTVTEIRAHYNATQKPKLTDETVHDLVIELSSPLTGYLGRIKGNDWRSDRFYFLRDLPTS
;
A
#
# COMPACT_ATOMS: atom_id res chain seq x y z
N MET A 1 -21.91 -14.73 7.81
CA MET A 1 -23.17 -14.15 8.33
C MET A 1 -22.79 -13.21 9.46
N ASN A 2 -23.02 -11.91 9.32
CA ASN A 2 -22.66 -10.93 10.34
C ASN A 2 -23.69 -10.98 11.48
N GLN A 3 -23.30 -11.44 12.66
CA GLN A 3 -24.19 -11.44 13.81
C GLN A 3 -24.31 -10.01 14.35
N GLN A 4 -25.53 -9.46 14.32
CA GLN A 4 -25.83 -8.22 15.00
C GLN A 4 -26.14 -8.52 16.47
N THR A 5 -25.46 -7.83 17.39
CA THR A 5 -25.63 -8.01 18.83
C THR A 5 -25.97 -6.67 19.48
N LEU A 6 -26.95 -6.66 20.37
CA LEU A 6 -27.25 -5.50 21.21
C LEU A 6 -26.33 -5.48 22.42
N ILE A 7 -25.51 -4.43 22.54
CA ILE A 7 -24.67 -4.19 23.72
C ILE A 7 -25.28 -3.05 24.55
N PRO A 8 -25.58 -3.25 25.85
CA PRO A 8 -26.31 -2.25 26.64
C PRO A 8 -25.42 -1.19 27.31
N THR A 9 -24.10 -1.39 27.30
CA THR A 9 -23.16 -0.58 28.09
C THR A 9 -21.94 -0.13 27.30
N ALA A 10 -21.33 0.96 27.75
CA ALA A 10 -20.06 1.47 27.25
C ALA A 10 -19.04 1.56 28.37
N LEU A 11 -17.80 1.15 28.11
CA LEU A 11 -16.67 1.36 29.02
C LEU A 11 -16.07 2.75 28.74
N CYS A 12 -16.07 3.61 29.75
CA CYS A 12 -15.45 4.93 29.64
C CYS A 12 -13.93 4.80 29.79
N LEU A 13 -13.17 5.25 28.79
CA LEU A 13 -11.71 5.23 28.78
C LEU A 13 -11.18 6.61 28.34
N PRO A 14 -9.95 6.97 28.74
CA PRO A 14 -9.29 8.14 28.17
C PRO A 14 -9.31 8.09 26.64
N THR A 15 -9.70 9.18 25.99
CA THR A 15 -9.79 9.22 24.51
C THR A 15 -8.51 8.77 23.81
N PRO A 16 -7.29 9.14 24.26
CA PRO A 16 -6.08 8.60 23.66
C PRO A 16 -6.00 7.07 23.73
N ASP A 17 -6.40 6.45 24.84
CA ASP A 17 -6.39 4.99 24.98
C ASP A 17 -7.33 4.33 23.95
N ILE A 18 -8.49 4.94 23.69
CA ILE A 18 -9.42 4.48 22.65
C ILE A 18 -8.83 4.63 21.25
N GLU A 19 -8.18 5.75 20.95
CA GLU A 19 -7.54 5.95 19.65
C GLU A 19 -6.40 4.93 19.43
N ALA A 20 -5.64 4.58 20.47
CA ALA A 20 -4.64 3.53 20.40
C ALA A 20 -5.26 2.14 20.13
N LEU A 21 -6.41 1.85 20.74
CA LEU A 21 -7.17 0.61 20.50
C LEU A 21 -7.73 0.56 19.08
N ILE A 22 -8.28 1.66 18.57
CA ILE A 22 -8.85 1.76 17.21
C ILE A 22 -7.76 1.66 16.14
N GLN A 23 -6.56 2.18 16.40
CA GLN A 23 -5.42 2.10 15.51
C GLN A 23 -4.65 0.76 15.61
N GLY A 24 -5.07 -0.16 16.48
CA GLY A 24 -4.38 -1.44 16.68
C GLY A 24 -3.01 -1.34 17.37
N ARG A 25 -2.62 -0.15 17.84
CA ARG A 25 -1.34 0.10 18.57
C ARG A 25 -1.30 -0.59 19.92
N THR A 26 -2.45 -0.81 20.53
CA THR A 26 -2.59 -1.61 21.75
C THR A 26 -3.83 -2.48 21.64
N ILE A 27 -3.84 -3.59 22.36
CA ILE A 27 -5.04 -4.41 22.59
C ILE A 27 -5.48 -4.36 24.05
N VAL A 28 -4.85 -3.49 24.84
CA VAL A 28 -5.03 -3.43 26.29
C VAL A 28 -5.74 -2.15 26.67
N ALA A 29 -6.65 -2.25 27.64
CA ALA A 29 -7.22 -1.13 28.38
C ALA A 29 -6.98 -1.31 29.89
N LEU A 30 -6.98 -0.20 30.63
CA LEU A 30 -6.75 -0.16 32.09
C LEU A 30 -8.02 0.29 32.87
N PRO A 31 -9.10 -0.51 32.89
CA PRO A 31 -10.30 -0.17 33.65
C PRO A 31 -10.02 -0.11 35.16
N ARG A 32 -10.99 0.44 35.90
CA ARG A 32 -10.98 0.48 37.38
C ARG A 32 -11.63 -0.75 38.01
N MET A 33 -12.04 -1.72 37.20
CA MET A 33 -12.70 -2.93 37.66
C MET A 33 -12.32 -4.12 36.78
N PHE A 34 -12.38 -5.31 37.36
CA PHE A 34 -12.23 -6.55 36.62
C PHE A 34 -13.38 -6.71 35.62
N ILE A 35 -13.05 -6.97 34.35
CA ILE A 35 -14.03 -7.19 33.28
C ILE A 35 -14.03 -8.67 32.95
N ARG A 36 -15.20 -9.30 32.99
CA ARG A 36 -15.31 -10.74 32.73
C ARG A 36 -15.00 -11.05 31.26
N PRO A 37 -14.20 -12.08 30.96
CA PRO A 37 -14.04 -12.56 29.58
C PRO A 37 -15.40 -12.84 28.94
N GLY A 38 -15.54 -12.52 27.66
CA GLY A 38 -16.79 -12.59 26.90
C GLY A 38 -17.69 -11.35 27.01
N GLN A 39 -17.48 -10.47 27.99
CA GLN A 39 -18.29 -9.25 28.13
C GLN A 39 -18.05 -8.31 26.95
N GLN A 40 -19.14 -7.77 26.39
CA GLN A 40 -19.13 -6.87 25.23
C GLN A 40 -19.65 -5.49 25.61
N PHE A 41 -19.03 -4.45 25.07
CA PHE A 41 -19.35 -3.05 25.38
C PHE A 41 -18.80 -2.10 24.33
N SER A 42 -19.36 -0.91 24.24
CA SER A 42 -18.82 0.16 23.39
C SER A 42 -17.69 0.90 24.09
N LEU A 43 -16.82 1.54 23.32
CA LEU A 43 -15.72 2.34 23.85
C LEU A 43 -16.15 3.81 23.93
N TYR A 44 -16.32 4.33 25.14
CA TYR A 44 -16.80 5.69 25.37
C TYR A 44 -15.63 6.63 25.71
N PRO A 45 -15.36 7.65 24.88
CA PRO A 45 -14.24 8.57 25.09
C PRO A 45 -14.46 9.51 26.28
N ALA A 46 -13.43 9.66 27.10
CA ALA A 46 -13.39 10.57 28.24
C ALA A 46 -12.15 11.48 28.20
N ASN A 47 -12.33 12.73 28.62
CA ASN A 47 -11.35 13.81 28.43
C ASN A 47 -10.17 13.81 29.42
N TYR A 48 -10.15 12.93 30.42
CA TYR A 48 -9.13 13.02 31.47
C TYR A 48 -8.65 11.67 31.99
N SER A 49 -7.33 11.51 32.06
CA SER A 49 -6.72 10.48 32.89
C SER A 49 -6.81 10.96 34.33
N THR A 50 -7.42 10.18 35.22
CA THR A 50 -7.54 10.52 36.66
C THR A 50 -6.19 10.49 37.41
N ILE A 51 -5.09 10.39 36.67
CA ILE A 51 -3.72 10.23 37.14
C ILE A 51 -3.03 11.61 37.09
N PRO A 52 -2.43 12.10 38.19
CA PRO A 52 -1.83 13.42 38.32
C PRO A 52 -0.43 13.46 37.68
N LEU A 53 -0.34 13.07 36.40
CA LEU A 53 0.85 13.15 35.58
C LEU A 53 0.56 14.00 34.35
N SER A 54 1.57 14.71 33.86
CA SER A 54 1.46 15.35 32.55
C SER A 54 1.34 14.29 31.46
N VAL A 55 0.80 14.68 30.30
CA VAL A 55 0.60 13.78 29.15
C VAL A 55 1.92 13.12 28.72
N GLU A 56 3.01 13.88 28.75
CA GLU A 56 4.38 13.47 28.41
C GLU A 56 4.97 12.44 29.37
N ARG A 57 4.54 12.49 30.64
CA ARG A 57 4.95 11.55 31.68
C ARG A 57 4.06 10.32 31.71
N TYR A 58 2.82 10.41 31.23
CA TYR A 58 1.87 9.29 31.23
C TYR A 58 1.97 8.42 29.98
N TYR A 59 2.13 9.03 28.80
CA TYR A 59 2.23 8.34 27.52
C TYR A 59 3.66 8.37 26.97
N ARG A 60 4.02 7.31 26.25
CA ARG A 60 5.34 7.23 25.59
C ARG A 60 5.47 8.27 24.48
N SER A 61 6.70 8.74 24.26
CA SER A 61 7.03 9.79 23.29
C SER A 61 6.47 9.53 21.89
N ASN A 62 6.52 8.28 21.44
CA ASN A 62 6.02 7.84 20.14
C ASN A 62 4.48 7.88 20.03
N PHE A 63 3.75 7.99 21.15
CA PHE A 63 2.30 8.10 21.17
C PHE A 63 1.80 9.53 21.46
N LEU A 64 2.68 10.44 21.89
CA LEU A 64 2.31 11.80 22.29
C LEU A 64 1.57 12.61 21.22
N PRO A 65 1.97 12.61 19.93
CA PRO A 65 1.26 13.39 18.92
C PRO A 65 -0.22 12.98 18.78
N ILE A 66 -0.49 11.68 18.89
CA ILE A 66 -1.85 11.13 18.83
C ILE A 66 -2.60 11.50 20.10
N ALA A 67 -2.00 11.31 21.28
CA ALA A 67 -2.63 11.66 22.55
C ALA A 67 -3.04 13.13 22.60
N GLN A 68 -2.14 14.04 22.22
CA GLN A 68 -2.39 15.48 22.18
C GLN A 68 -3.49 15.85 21.18
N THR A 69 -3.51 15.19 20.00
CA THR A 69 -4.56 15.41 18.99
C THR A 69 -5.91 14.91 19.47
N ALA A 70 -5.96 13.73 20.10
CA ALA A 70 -7.17 13.14 20.66
C ALA A 70 -7.81 14.05 21.72
N PHE A 71 -7.01 14.69 22.58
CA PHE A 71 -7.50 15.66 23.55
C PHE A 71 -8.08 16.92 22.89
N LYS A 72 -7.47 17.43 21.81
CA LYS A 72 -7.97 18.62 21.10
C LYS A 72 -9.32 18.40 20.41
N LEU A 73 -9.60 17.17 19.99
CA LEU A 73 -10.81 16.83 19.23
C LEU A 73 -12.04 16.52 20.11
N LEU A 74 -11.88 16.48 21.44
CA LEU A 74 -12.99 16.25 22.36
C LEU A 74 -13.86 17.51 22.47
N SER A 75 -15.13 17.38 22.08
CA SER A 75 -16.16 18.40 22.31
C SER A 75 -16.74 18.27 23.74
N SER A 76 -17.15 19.39 24.31
CA SER A 76 -17.80 19.46 25.63
C SER A 76 -19.26 18.98 25.61
N GLU A 77 -19.90 18.92 24.45
CA GLU A 77 -21.34 18.65 24.34
C GLU A 77 -21.65 17.25 23.81
N LYS A 78 -20.86 16.78 22.83
CA LYS A 78 -21.10 15.52 22.15
C LYS A 78 -19.81 14.72 21.98
N VAL A 79 -19.94 13.41 22.01
CA VAL A 79 -18.84 12.48 21.74
C VAL A 79 -19.21 11.50 20.65
N LEU A 80 -18.20 11.09 19.88
CA LEU A 80 -18.36 10.14 18.80
C LEU A 80 -17.91 8.75 19.24
N ILE A 81 -18.83 7.81 19.26
CA ILE A 81 -18.55 6.39 19.49
C ILE A 81 -18.14 5.78 18.16
N LYS A 82 -16.89 5.32 18.07
CA LYS A 82 -16.29 4.80 16.83
C LYS A 82 -16.12 3.27 16.83
N ALA A 83 -16.11 2.65 18.01
CA ALA A 83 -15.74 1.25 18.16
C ALA A 83 -16.43 0.59 19.37
N TRP A 84 -16.48 -0.74 19.33
CA TRP A 84 -16.87 -1.60 20.44
C TRP A 84 -15.83 -2.69 20.66
N ALA A 85 -15.89 -3.33 21.82
CA ALA A 85 -14.93 -4.35 22.20
C ALA A 85 -15.58 -5.53 22.91
N LYS A 86 -14.94 -6.69 22.78
CA LYS A 86 -15.17 -7.88 23.60
C LYS A 86 -13.94 -8.11 24.49
N CYS A 87 -14.17 -8.32 25.78
CA CYS A 87 -13.11 -8.71 26.71
C CYS A 87 -12.68 -10.16 26.42
N GLU A 88 -11.41 -10.37 26.11
CA GLU A 88 -10.84 -11.69 25.83
C GLU A 88 -10.03 -12.24 27.01
N LEU A 89 -9.55 -11.35 27.88
CA LEU A 89 -8.86 -11.68 29.11
C LEU A 89 -8.81 -10.42 30.00
N CYS A 90 -8.91 -10.60 31.31
CA CYS A 90 -8.59 -9.56 32.28
C CYS A 90 -7.68 -10.18 33.33
N GLN A 91 -6.54 -9.53 33.62
CA GLN A 91 -5.61 -9.96 34.65
C GLN A 91 -5.41 -8.83 35.67
N ILE A 92 -5.03 -9.20 36.88
CA ILE A 92 -4.63 -8.26 37.91
C ILE A 92 -3.11 -8.22 37.91
N LEU A 93 -2.55 -7.02 37.79
CA LEU A 93 -1.13 -6.77 37.81
C LEU A 93 -0.79 -5.86 39.00
N ASP A 94 0.18 -6.28 39.80
CA ASP A 94 0.69 -5.56 40.96
C ASP A 94 2.16 -5.18 40.76
N GLU A 95 2.79 -4.65 41.80
CA GLU A 95 4.19 -4.19 41.79
C GLU A 95 5.21 -5.31 41.55
N THR A 96 4.82 -6.59 41.61
CA THR A 96 5.73 -7.74 41.45
C THR A 96 6.08 -8.03 39.99
N LYS A 97 5.37 -7.43 39.03
CA LYS A 97 5.58 -7.64 37.59
C LYS A 97 6.49 -6.57 36.99
N SER A 98 7.24 -6.94 35.95
CA SER A 98 8.15 -6.01 35.26
C SER A 98 7.39 -4.93 34.48
N LEU A 99 7.18 -3.77 35.11
CA LEU A 99 6.54 -2.59 34.49
C LEU A 99 7.37 -2.00 33.35
N GLU A 100 8.69 -2.23 33.36
CA GLU A 100 9.59 -1.82 32.28
C GLU A 100 9.18 -2.49 30.96
N VAL A 101 9.03 -3.82 30.98
CA VAL A 101 8.68 -4.57 29.78
C VAL A 101 7.24 -4.28 29.36
N LEU A 102 6.33 -4.14 30.32
CA LEU A 102 4.93 -3.78 30.02
C LEU A 102 4.83 -2.39 29.37
N SER A 103 5.61 -1.41 29.83
CA SER A 103 5.70 -0.10 29.18
C SER A 103 6.24 -0.23 27.75
N GLY A 104 7.24 -1.09 27.54
CA GLY A 104 7.77 -1.41 26.21
C GLY A 104 6.71 -1.93 25.23
N LEU A 105 5.67 -2.62 25.74
CA LEU A 105 4.62 -3.28 24.97
C LEU A 105 3.31 -2.48 24.87
N THR A 106 3.22 -1.34 25.55
CA THR A 106 1.99 -0.54 25.63
C THR A 106 2.28 0.93 25.33
N ILE A 107 1.21 1.73 25.32
CA ILE A 107 1.29 3.19 25.08
C ILE A 107 1.71 3.98 26.32
N TRP A 108 1.67 3.36 27.50
CA TRP A 108 1.94 4.02 28.78
C TRP A 108 3.43 3.95 29.12
N THR A 109 3.93 4.99 29.77
CA THR A 109 5.28 4.95 30.35
C THR A 109 5.29 4.07 31.59
N LYS A 110 6.48 3.61 32.00
CA LYS A 110 6.67 2.95 33.30
C LYS A 110 6.20 3.83 34.46
N GLU A 111 6.51 5.12 34.42
CA GLU A 111 6.07 6.08 35.43
C GLU A 111 4.54 6.18 35.52
N GLY A 112 3.86 6.22 34.37
CA GLY A 112 2.41 6.19 34.28
C GLY A 112 1.81 4.94 34.92
N LEU A 113 2.37 3.77 34.62
CA LEU A 113 1.94 2.50 35.21
C LEU A 113 2.19 2.45 36.72
N GLN A 114 3.35 2.93 37.19
CA GLN A 114 3.70 3.01 38.61
C GLN A 114 2.72 3.90 39.38
N GLU A 115 2.37 5.06 38.84
CA GLU A 115 1.43 5.97 39.50
C GLU A 115 0.01 5.38 39.55
N ILE A 116 -0.41 4.63 38.53
CA ILE A 116 -1.70 3.91 38.57
C ILE A 116 -1.69 2.89 39.71
N ILE A 117 -0.63 2.10 39.85
CA ILE A 117 -0.51 1.11 40.94
C ILE A 117 -0.47 1.82 42.30
N ARG A 118 0.29 2.91 42.45
CA ARG A 118 0.34 3.70 43.69
C ARG A 118 -1.06 4.15 44.13
N GLN A 119 -1.91 4.56 43.19
CA GLN A 119 -3.26 5.04 43.50
C GLN A 119 -4.30 3.95 43.69
N ARG A 120 -4.18 2.85 42.94
CA ARG A 120 -5.21 1.80 42.86
C ARG A 120 -4.80 0.50 43.55
N GLN A 121 -3.57 0.41 44.05
CA GLN A 121 -2.87 -0.78 44.55
C GLN A 121 -2.59 -1.87 43.50
N HIS A 122 -3.32 -1.88 42.39
CA HIS A 122 -3.16 -2.82 41.28
C HIS A 122 -3.70 -2.21 39.99
N ILE A 123 -3.37 -2.85 38.87
CA ILE A 123 -3.89 -2.58 37.54
C ILE A 123 -4.75 -3.75 37.10
N PHE A 124 -5.97 -3.48 36.63
CA PHE A 124 -6.69 -4.42 35.80
C PHE A 124 -6.21 -4.25 34.36
N ILE A 125 -5.45 -5.22 33.86
CA ILE A 125 -5.01 -5.25 32.47
C ILE A 125 -6.02 -6.06 31.65
N THR A 126 -6.81 -5.38 30.84
CA THR A 126 -7.90 -6.00 30.08
C THR A 126 -7.56 -6.04 28.60
N TYR A 127 -7.52 -7.25 28.04
CA TYR A 127 -7.25 -7.54 26.64
C TYR A 127 -8.57 -7.49 25.86
N LEU A 128 -8.64 -6.57 24.90
CA LEU A 128 -9.85 -6.22 24.18
C LEU A 128 -9.72 -6.60 22.71
N ARG A 129 -10.62 -7.46 22.24
CA ARG A 129 -10.88 -7.64 20.82
C ARG A 129 -11.75 -6.48 20.34
N VAL A 130 -11.17 -5.57 19.56
CA VAL A 130 -11.81 -4.30 19.16
C VAL A 130 -12.34 -4.39 17.73
N TYR A 131 -13.51 -3.81 17.52
CA TYR A 131 -14.22 -3.76 16.25
C TYR A 131 -14.65 -2.33 15.95
N GLN A 132 -14.43 -1.88 14.72
CA GLN A 132 -14.89 -0.56 14.27
C GLN A 132 -16.39 -0.60 13.96
N LEU A 133 -17.10 0.47 14.31
CA LEU A 133 -18.47 0.65 13.88
C LEU A 133 -18.50 1.03 12.39
N LEU A 134 -19.44 0.45 11.64
CA LEU A 134 -19.67 0.81 10.24
C LEU A 134 -19.99 2.30 10.09
N TYR A 135 -20.78 2.82 11.03
CA TYR A 135 -21.15 4.22 11.12
C TYR A 135 -20.88 4.68 12.56
N PRO A 136 -19.92 5.59 12.79
CA PRO A 136 -19.71 6.18 14.10
C PRO A 136 -20.99 6.87 14.61
N GLN A 137 -21.27 6.74 15.89
CA GLN A 137 -22.50 7.27 16.49
C GLN A 137 -22.20 8.45 17.41
N GLU A 138 -22.84 9.58 17.14
CA GLU A 138 -22.76 10.77 17.98
C GLU A 138 -23.74 10.66 19.15
N VAL A 139 -23.25 10.88 20.37
CA VAL A 139 -24.04 10.81 21.60
C VAL A 139 -23.73 12.00 22.50
N SER A 140 -24.70 12.43 23.30
CA SER A 140 -24.47 13.47 24.29
C SER A 140 -23.43 13.03 25.33
N VAL A 141 -22.59 13.97 25.76
CA VAL A 141 -21.62 13.73 26.83
C VAL A 141 -22.36 13.34 28.11
N ASN A 142 -21.90 12.27 28.77
CA ASN A 142 -22.40 11.90 30.08
C ASN A 142 -21.95 12.97 31.09
N PRO A 143 -22.85 13.62 31.84
CA PRO A 143 -22.49 14.71 32.74
C PRO A 143 -21.52 14.27 33.84
N ASN A 144 -21.54 12.99 34.21
CA ASN A 144 -20.67 12.41 35.24
C ASN A 144 -19.49 11.64 34.64
N ILE A 145 -19.12 11.90 33.38
CA ILE A 145 -18.10 11.14 32.65
C ILE A 145 -16.76 11.05 33.41
N GLN A 146 -16.40 12.11 34.14
CA GLN A 146 -15.15 12.18 34.90
C GLN A 146 -15.09 11.12 36.01
N GLU A 147 -16.19 10.88 36.72
CA GLU A 147 -16.27 9.87 37.78
C GLU A 147 -16.42 8.43 37.24
N LYS A 148 -16.77 8.33 35.96
CA LYS A 148 -16.99 7.07 35.23
C LYS A 148 -15.77 6.59 34.46
N VAL A 149 -14.67 7.35 34.40
CA VAL A 149 -13.41 6.90 33.77
C VAL A 149 -12.97 5.56 34.36
N GLY A 150 -12.82 4.54 33.50
CA GLY A 150 -12.52 3.16 33.84
C GLY A 150 -13.71 2.33 34.33
N LYS A 151 -14.94 2.82 34.22
CA LYS A 151 -16.21 2.17 34.61
C LYS A 151 -17.21 2.20 33.46
N PHE A 152 -18.34 1.53 33.64
CA PHE A 152 -19.42 1.46 32.65
C PHE A 152 -20.45 2.58 32.80
N VAL A 153 -21.00 3.00 31.65
CA VAL A 153 -22.22 3.80 31.52
C VAL A 153 -23.25 3.05 30.67
N SER A 154 -24.53 3.36 30.86
CA SER A 154 -25.59 2.82 30.01
C SER A 154 -25.52 3.48 28.63
N LEU A 155 -25.40 2.66 27.58
CA LEU A 155 -25.42 3.11 26.20
C LEU A 155 -25.78 1.93 25.29
N PRO A 156 -27.08 1.71 24.99
CA PRO A 156 -27.51 0.62 24.12
C PRO A 156 -27.10 0.90 22.67
N LEU A 157 -26.37 -0.03 22.06
CA LEU A 157 -25.93 0.02 20.66
C LEU A 157 -26.07 -1.35 20.00
N THR A 158 -26.53 -1.38 18.76
CA THR A 158 -26.50 -2.59 17.93
C THR A 158 -25.19 -2.61 17.14
N VAL A 159 -24.40 -3.67 17.30
CA VAL A 159 -23.05 -3.77 16.75
C VAL A 159 -22.86 -5.04 15.93
N SER A 160 -21.83 -5.05 15.08
CA SER A 160 -21.42 -6.20 14.28
C SER A 160 -19.92 -6.43 14.42
N ASP A 161 -19.52 -7.69 14.35
CA ASP A 161 -18.13 -8.18 14.36
C ASP A 161 -17.44 -8.14 13.00
N ALA A 162 -18.08 -7.59 11.97
CA ALA A 162 -17.61 -7.60 10.59
C ALA A 162 -16.30 -6.81 10.33
N LYS A 163 -15.94 -5.87 11.20
CA LYS A 163 -14.76 -5.00 11.04
C LYS A 163 -13.85 -5.06 12.26
N PRO A 164 -13.16 -6.19 12.51
CA PRO A 164 -12.18 -6.25 13.58
C PRO A 164 -10.99 -5.33 13.26
N VAL A 165 -10.46 -4.64 14.28
CA VAL A 165 -9.30 -3.75 14.10
C VAL A 165 -8.04 -4.55 13.73
N LEU A 166 -7.85 -5.72 14.34
CA LEU A 166 -6.75 -6.65 14.04
C LEU A 166 -7.32 -7.95 13.49
N SER A 167 -6.59 -8.71 12.67
CA SER A 167 -6.98 -10.10 12.36
C SER A 167 -6.92 -10.99 13.61
N ASP A 168 -7.57 -12.15 13.58
CA ASP A 168 -7.53 -13.10 14.71
C ASP A 168 -6.08 -13.54 15.01
N ARG A 169 -5.32 -13.83 13.95
CA ARG A 169 -3.90 -14.17 14.03
C ARG A 169 -3.10 -13.10 14.78
N LEU A 170 -3.21 -11.85 14.37
CA LEU A 170 -2.42 -10.74 14.94
C LEU A 170 -2.82 -10.42 16.37
N PHE A 171 -4.12 -10.48 16.66
CA PHE A 171 -4.61 -10.31 18.02
C PHE A 171 -4.06 -11.40 18.95
N ASN A 172 -4.07 -12.66 18.50
CA ASN A 172 -3.53 -13.77 19.28
C ASN A 172 -2.01 -13.66 19.51
N ILE A 173 -1.24 -13.25 18.48
CA ILE A 173 0.19 -12.97 18.62
C ILE A 173 0.42 -11.87 19.68
N ARG A 174 -0.28 -10.74 19.58
CA ARG A 174 -0.09 -9.59 20.49
C ARG A 174 -0.56 -9.93 21.91
N LYS A 175 -1.64 -10.69 22.05
CA LYS A 175 -2.12 -11.25 23.33
C LYS A 175 -1.05 -12.13 23.96
N HIS A 176 -0.49 -13.07 23.19
CA HIS A 176 0.59 -13.94 23.66
C HIS A 176 1.86 -13.16 24.06
N GLN A 177 2.26 -12.14 23.28
CA GLN A 177 3.39 -11.27 23.62
C GLN A 177 3.20 -10.55 24.94
N LEU A 178 2.04 -9.92 25.14
CA LEU A 178 1.70 -9.20 26.36
C LEU A 178 1.59 -10.11 27.58
N GLN A 179 0.99 -11.29 27.44
CA GLN A 179 0.87 -12.26 28.54
C GLN A 179 2.23 -12.79 29.01
N ASN A 180 3.17 -12.98 28.09
CA ASN A 180 4.50 -13.51 28.37
C ASN A 180 5.58 -12.42 28.47
N LEU A 181 5.22 -11.15 28.31
CA LEU A 181 6.15 -10.02 28.29
C LEU A 181 7.28 -10.17 27.25
N HIS A 182 6.96 -10.73 26.07
CA HIS A 182 7.89 -10.79 24.95
C HIS A 182 7.89 -9.48 24.17
N PRO A 183 9.05 -8.98 23.70
CA PRO A 183 9.14 -7.75 22.92
C PRO A 183 8.30 -7.82 21.62
N PRO A 184 7.91 -6.65 21.06
CA PRO A 184 7.29 -6.62 19.73
C PRO A 184 8.22 -7.24 18.69
N LEU A 185 7.65 -7.76 17.60
CA LEU A 185 8.44 -8.40 16.54
C LEU A 185 9.32 -7.40 15.77
N HIS A 186 8.83 -6.16 15.62
CA HIS A 186 9.48 -5.09 14.85
C HIS A 186 9.41 -3.74 15.59
N PRO A 187 10.08 -3.60 16.75
CA PRO A 187 9.97 -2.40 17.58
C PRO A 187 10.45 -1.13 16.86
N GLU A 188 11.42 -1.24 15.94
CA GLU A 188 11.92 -0.12 15.14
C GLU A 188 10.87 0.38 14.13
N LEU A 189 10.07 -0.53 13.56
CA LEU A 189 8.98 -0.15 12.64
C LEU A 189 7.83 0.51 13.39
N GLU A 190 7.49 0.05 14.59
CA GLU A 190 6.49 0.72 15.44
C GLU A 190 6.94 2.16 15.81
N GLN A 191 8.25 2.36 16.06
CA GLN A 191 8.83 3.68 16.30
C GLN A 191 8.83 4.56 15.03
N LEU A 192 9.26 4.03 13.90
CA LEU A 192 9.28 4.76 12.63
C LEU A 192 7.87 5.20 12.22
N GLN A 193 6.88 4.31 12.31
CA GLN A 193 5.48 4.62 12.03
C GLN A 193 5.01 5.80 12.90
N SER A 194 5.39 5.80 14.17
CA SER A 194 5.02 6.86 15.11
C SER A 194 5.65 8.21 14.75
N ALA A 195 6.91 8.21 14.33
CA ALA A 195 7.58 9.42 13.84
C ALA A 195 6.89 9.96 12.57
N LEU A 196 6.51 9.05 11.66
CA LEU A 196 5.84 9.39 10.41
C LEU A 196 4.44 9.97 10.60
N SER A 197 3.68 9.57 11.63
CA SER A 197 2.33 10.10 11.88
C SER A 197 2.29 11.63 11.99
N SER A 198 3.37 12.28 12.46
CA SER A 198 3.46 13.74 12.49
C SER A 198 3.62 14.36 11.10
N LEU A 199 4.38 13.71 10.21
CA LEU A 199 4.70 14.15 8.85
C LEU A 199 3.59 13.81 7.84
N ALA A 200 2.85 12.73 8.09
CA ALA A 200 1.79 12.24 7.20
C ALA A 200 0.63 13.23 7.01
N THR A 201 0.50 14.23 7.89
CA THR A 201 -0.50 15.29 7.76
C THR A 201 -0.19 16.27 6.62
N THR A 202 1.08 16.45 6.28
CA THR A 202 1.54 17.44 5.29
C THR A 202 2.36 16.85 4.14
N ASN A 203 2.79 15.59 4.25
CA ASN A 203 3.62 14.93 3.24
C ASN A 203 2.96 13.64 2.72
N PRO A 204 2.51 13.61 1.45
CA PRO A 204 1.88 12.44 0.84
C PRO A 204 2.75 11.18 0.85
N ALA A 205 4.07 11.31 0.65
CA ALA A 205 4.99 10.16 0.68
C ALA A 205 5.15 9.60 2.10
N ALA A 206 5.20 10.47 3.12
CA ALA A 206 5.23 10.04 4.51
C ALA A 206 3.92 9.34 4.91
N LYS A 207 2.77 9.82 4.41
CA LYS A 207 1.46 9.18 4.60
C LYS A 207 1.41 7.79 3.98
N GLN A 208 1.93 7.64 2.77
CA GLN A 208 2.01 6.33 2.11
C GLN A 208 2.88 5.35 2.90
N LEU A 209 4.09 5.77 3.28
CA LEU A 209 5.00 4.92 4.05
C LEU A 209 4.42 4.57 5.43
N GLU A 210 3.78 5.53 6.12
CA GLU A 210 3.11 5.26 7.40
C GLU A 210 2.04 4.18 7.25
N GLN A 211 1.25 4.23 6.18
CA GLN A 211 0.21 3.26 5.89
C GLN A 211 0.80 1.89 5.52
N ASP A 212 1.86 1.87 4.71
CA ASP A 212 2.55 0.62 4.34
C ASP A 212 3.10 -0.08 5.58
N ILE A 213 3.67 0.68 6.53
CA ILE A 213 4.13 0.12 7.81
C ILE A 213 2.94 -0.37 8.65
N LYS A 214 1.82 0.35 8.70
CA LYS A 214 0.59 -0.11 9.39
C LYS A 214 0.07 -1.43 8.80
N VAL A 215 0.06 -1.58 7.47
CA VAL A 215 -0.34 -2.82 6.79
C VAL A 215 0.65 -3.94 7.11
N PHE A 216 1.95 -3.67 7.04
CA PHE A 216 3.00 -4.65 7.37
C PHE A 216 2.91 -5.14 8.82
N LEU A 217 2.73 -4.22 9.76
CA LEU A 217 2.51 -4.54 11.18
C LEU A 217 1.13 -5.15 11.44
N GLY A 218 0.25 -5.17 10.43
CA GLY A 218 -1.09 -5.71 10.50
C GLY A 218 -2.07 -4.87 11.34
N TRP A 219 -1.74 -3.59 11.55
CA TRP A 219 -2.56 -2.60 12.26
C TRP A 219 -3.71 -2.07 11.41
N SER A 220 -3.67 -2.31 10.10
CA SER A 220 -4.75 -1.98 9.17
C SER A 220 -5.02 -3.16 8.25
N SER A 221 -6.30 -3.51 8.13
CA SER A 221 -6.80 -4.46 7.13
C SER A 221 -7.36 -3.76 5.89
N GLU A 222 -7.18 -2.45 5.75
CA GLU A 222 -7.44 -1.78 4.48
C GLU A 222 -6.43 -2.34 3.48
N GLN A 223 -6.82 -3.44 2.83
CA GLN A 223 -6.43 -3.68 1.46
C GLN A 223 -6.71 -2.36 0.76
N PHE A 224 -5.67 -1.73 0.24
CA PHE A 224 -5.88 -1.00 -0.98
C PHE A 224 -6.49 -2.02 -1.95
N VAL A 225 -7.83 -2.08 -2.01
CA VAL A 225 -8.45 -1.93 -3.31
C VAL A 225 -7.73 -0.71 -3.84
N LYS A 226 -6.83 -0.92 -4.79
CA LYS A 226 -6.32 0.16 -5.61
C LYS A 226 -7.57 0.88 -6.11
N GLN A 227 -8.04 1.88 -5.39
CA GLN A 227 -8.56 3.06 -6.02
C GLN A 227 -7.40 3.42 -6.94
N ILE A 228 -7.58 3.09 -8.22
CA ILE A 228 -6.88 3.73 -9.31
C ILE A 228 -6.80 5.17 -8.85
N ASP A 229 -5.59 5.59 -8.50
CA ASP A 229 -5.34 6.92 -7.96
C ASP A 229 -6.17 7.86 -8.83
N SER A 230 -7.04 8.69 -8.25
CA SER A 230 -7.90 9.57 -9.06
C SER A 230 -7.07 10.46 -10.01
N ASN A 231 -5.74 10.54 -9.77
CA ASN A 231 -4.72 11.11 -10.64
C ASN A 231 -4.33 10.26 -11.88
N LEU A 232 -4.87 9.07 -12.11
CA LEU A 232 -4.53 8.19 -13.24
C LEU A 232 -5.66 8.04 -14.26
N SER A 233 -6.75 8.81 -14.14
CA SER A 233 -7.84 8.79 -15.12
C SER A 233 -7.37 9.13 -16.53
N TRP A 234 -6.33 9.98 -16.63
CA TRP A 234 -5.72 10.40 -17.89
C TRP A 234 -5.18 9.23 -18.73
N ILE A 235 -4.88 8.07 -18.13
CA ILE A 235 -4.42 6.89 -18.88
C ILE A 235 -5.44 6.51 -19.94
N ASN A 236 -6.74 6.64 -19.65
CA ASN A 236 -7.81 6.31 -20.60
C ASN A 236 -8.00 7.37 -21.72
N ASP A 237 -7.29 8.49 -21.64
CA ASP A 237 -7.32 9.55 -22.65
C ASP A 237 -6.19 9.39 -23.70
N ILE A 238 -5.23 8.48 -23.48
CA ILE A 238 -4.08 8.29 -24.39
C ILE A 238 -4.54 7.91 -25.80
N ALA A 239 -5.29 6.82 -25.93
CA ALA A 239 -5.81 6.38 -27.23
C ALA A 239 -6.76 7.43 -27.81
N LYS A 240 -7.66 7.96 -26.98
CA LYS A 240 -8.64 8.97 -27.39
C LYS A 240 -8.01 10.22 -28.01
N LEU A 241 -6.90 10.71 -27.46
CA LEU A 241 -6.18 11.86 -28.00
C LEU A 241 -5.41 11.53 -29.28
N GLY A 242 -4.95 10.28 -29.42
CA GLY A 242 -4.29 9.79 -30.62
C GLY A 242 -5.26 9.58 -31.79
N ASP A 243 -6.28 8.74 -31.60
CA ASP A 243 -7.23 8.23 -32.61
C ASP A 243 -8.37 9.19 -33.00
N ARG A 244 -8.12 10.49 -32.94
CA ARG A 244 -9.16 11.50 -33.15
C ARG A 244 -9.71 11.52 -34.58
N SER A 245 -11.05 11.62 -34.69
CA SER A 245 -11.73 11.93 -35.94
C SER A 245 -12.29 13.36 -35.95
N ARG A 246 -12.33 14.01 -37.14
CA ARG A 246 -12.92 15.36 -37.34
C ARG A 246 -14.35 15.54 -36.80
N LYS A 247 -15.09 14.46 -36.51
CA LYS A 247 -16.47 14.53 -35.98
C LYS A 247 -16.52 14.68 -34.46
N GLU A 248 -15.43 14.38 -33.76
CA GLU A 248 -15.30 14.45 -32.29
C GLU A 248 -14.57 15.73 -31.83
N ASP A 249 -14.07 16.52 -32.79
CA ASP A 249 -13.42 17.81 -32.52
C ASP A 249 -14.48 18.89 -32.26
N GLU A 250 -14.99 18.99 -31.03
CA GLU A 250 -15.72 20.17 -30.57
C GLU A 250 -14.77 21.39 -30.55
N GLY A 251 -14.59 22.05 -31.69
CA GLY A 251 -13.98 23.38 -31.80
C GLY A 251 -12.45 23.48 -31.64
N LYS A 252 -11.71 22.36 -31.45
CA LYS A 252 -10.24 22.38 -31.31
C LYS A 252 -9.53 22.47 -32.66
N SER A 253 -8.44 23.25 -32.72
CA SER A 253 -7.58 23.29 -33.93
C SER A 253 -6.69 22.05 -34.02
N ASN A 254 -6.26 21.68 -35.23
CA ASN A 254 -5.32 20.58 -35.43
C ASN A 254 -4.02 20.75 -34.64
N TYR A 255 -3.57 21.99 -34.47
CA TYR A 255 -2.36 22.32 -33.72
C TYR A 255 -2.53 22.05 -32.22
N GLN A 256 -3.66 22.46 -31.64
CA GLN A 256 -3.96 22.24 -30.21
C GLN A 256 -4.04 20.75 -29.89
N ALA A 257 -4.76 19.98 -30.71
CA ALA A 257 -4.92 18.56 -30.47
C ALA A 257 -3.61 17.76 -30.73
N GLY A 258 -2.75 18.19 -31.66
CA GLY A 258 -1.40 17.63 -31.78
C GLY A 258 -0.56 17.86 -30.52
N THR A 259 -0.60 19.09 -29.99
CA THR A 259 0.13 19.46 -28.76
C THR A 259 -0.35 18.66 -27.54
N GLU A 260 -1.67 18.45 -27.41
CA GLU A 260 -2.25 17.64 -26.33
C GLU A 260 -1.78 16.18 -26.41
N PHE A 261 -1.76 15.60 -27.61
CA PHE A 261 -1.28 14.23 -27.81
C PHE A 261 0.22 14.10 -27.53
N GLU A 262 1.05 15.06 -27.96
CA GLU A 262 2.47 15.05 -27.59
C GLU A 262 2.68 15.15 -26.08
N ASN A 263 1.90 15.98 -25.37
CA ASN A 263 2.03 16.11 -23.91
C ASN A 263 1.67 14.80 -23.21
N ILE A 264 0.54 14.17 -23.55
CA ILE A 264 0.14 12.92 -22.87
C ILE A 264 1.12 11.77 -23.16
N VAL A 265 1.75 11.76 -24.34
CA VAL A 265 2.80 10.79 -24.65
C VAL A 265 4.07 11.05 -23.83
N ARG A 266 4.45 12.31 -23.59
CA ARG A 266 5.56 12.63 -22.67
C ARG A 266 5.26 12.14 -21.26
N ASP A 267 4.08 12.46 -20.74
CA ASP A 267 3.63 12.02 -19.41
C ASP A 267 3.63 10.48 -19.31
N SER A 268 3.22 9.79 -20.39
CA SER A 268 3.28 8.33 -20.51
C SER A 268 4.70 7.77 -20.40
N LEU A 269 5.65 8.36 -21.12
CA LEU A 269 7.05 7.91 -21.10
C LEU A 269 7.71 8.20 -19.74
N GLU A 270 7.44 9.34 -19.12
CA GLU A 270 7.90 9.63 -17.75
C GLU A 270 7.32 8.63 -16.73
N PHE A 271 6.03 8.30 -16.86
CA PHE A 271 5.37 7.31 -16.01
C PHE A 271 5.96 5.89 -16.15
N LEU A 272 6.42 5.52 -17.35
CA LEU A 272 7.17 4.28 -17.58
C LEU A 272 8.59 4.32 -17.01
N GLY A 273 9.12 5.50 -16.68
CA GLY A 273 10.44 5.67 -16.08
C GLY A 273 11.51 6.29 -17.00
N PHE A 274 11.13 6.83 -18.16
CA PHE A 274 12.05 7.64 -18.97
C PHE A 274 12.30 9.01 -18.34
N SER A 275 13.47 9.60 -18.64
CA SER A 275 13.72 11.02 -18.38
C SER A 275 13.50 11.81 -19.67
N VAL A 276 12.34 12.46 -19.80
CA VAL A 276 11.98 13.30 -20.95
C VAL A 276 12.72 14.62 -20.88
N ASP A 277 13.26 15.05 -22.02
CA ASP A 277 13.97 16.31 -22.17
C ASP A 277 13.07 17.35 -22.84
N TYR A 278 12.78 18.43 -22.11
CA TYR A 278 11.93 19.53 -22.55
C TYR A 278 12.70 20.68 -23.20
N SER A 279 14.03 20.65 -23.23
CA SER A 279 14.87 21.75 -23.74
C SER A 279 14.68 22.04 -25.24
N HIS A 280 14.11 21.09 -25.99
CA HIS A 280 13.87 21.20 -27.42
C HIS A 280 12.35 21.14 -27.79
N LYS A 281 11.46 21.42 -26.82
CA LYS A 281 10.00 21.27 -26.96
C LYS A 281 9.39 22.22 -28.01
N GLY A 282 8.62 21.65 -28.94
CA GLY A 282 7.42 22.22 -29.59
C GLY A 282 7.49 23.61 -30.23
N GLY A 283 7.36 23.66 -31.56
CA GLY A 283 7.36 24.85 -32.43
C GLY A 283 7.92 24.48 -33.81
N ALA A 284 8.01 25.44 -34.75
CA ALA A 284 8.68 25.20 -36.03
C ALA A 284 10.17 24.85 -35.79
N GLY A 285 10.49 23.55 -35.74
CA GLY A 285 11.86 23.02 -35.57
C GLY A 285 12.19 22.39 -34.21
N GLY A 286 11.23 22.18 -33.31
CA GLY A 286 11.43 21.43 -32.05
C GLY A 286 11.24 19.92 -32.22
N LEU A 287 11.79 19.10 -31.31
CA LEU A 287 11.54 17.66 -31.25
C LEU A 287 10.24 17.39 -30.48
N ASP A 288 9.38 16.53 -31.01
CA ASP A 288 8.18 16.08 -30.29
C ASP A 288 8.59 15.31 -29.03
N LEU A 289 9.46 14.30 -29.18
CA LEU A 289 9.91 13.48 -28.06
C LEU A 289 11.43 13.29 -28.09
N PHE A 290 12.07 13.56 -26.95
CA PHE A 290 13.41 13.09 -26.67
C PHE A 290 13.49 12.62 -25.23
N CYS A 291 13.86 11.36 -25.01
CA CYS A 291 14.18 10.82 -23.70
C CYS A 291 15.69 10.57 -23.63
N SER A 292 16.33 11.03 -22.56
CA SER A 292 17.78 10.88 -22.36
C SER A 292 18.17 9.59 -21.64
N LYS A 293 17.27 9.05 -20.81
CA LYS A 293 17.47 7.88 -19.96
C LYS A 293 16.20 7.03 -19.91
N PRO A 294 16.30 5.71 -19.68
CA PRO A 294 17.54 4.95 -19.39
C PRO A 294 18.43 4.73 -20.62
N TYR A 295 17.90 4.93 -21.82
CA TYR A 295 18.65 5.02 -23.07
C TYR A 295 18.06 6.14 -23.93
N PRO A 296 18.83 6.69 -24.90
CA PRO A 296 18.31 7.73 -25.77
C PRO A 296 17.18 7.21 -26.68
N LEU A 297 16.03 7.87 -26.62
CA LEU A 297 14.87 7.59 -27.47
C LEU A 297 14.40 8.89 -28.11
N PHE A 298 14.36 8.92 -29.43
CA PHE A 298 13.79 10.02 -30.21
C PHE A 298 12.45 9.58 -30.75
N GLY A 299 11.46 10.47 -30.70
CA GLY A 299 10.18 10.15 -31.29
C GLY A 299 9.43 11.32 -31.85
N GLU A 300 8.48 10.95 -32.70
CA GLU A 300 7.55 11.85 -33.38
C GLU A 300 6.13 11.40 -33.08
N CYS A 301 5.26 12.33 -32.73
CA CYS A 301 3.87 12.06 -32.41
C CYS A 301 2.97 12.50 -33.55
N LYS A 302 1.97 11.68 -33.87
CA LYS A 302 0.92 12.10 -34.79
C LYS A 302 -0.44 11.79 -34.21
N ALA A 303 -1.30 12.80 -34.09
CA ALA A 303 -2.72 12.62 -33.82
C ALA A 303 -3.53 12.68 -35.13
N GLY A 304 -4.64 11.94 -35.23
CA GLY A 304 -5.52 11.95 -36.40
C GLY A 304 -6.02 10.56 -36.84
N LYS A 305 -6.03 10.31 -38.15
CA LYS A 305 -6.53 9.04 -38.73
C LYS A 305 -5.47 8.17 -39.41
N LYS A 306 -4.32 8.76 -39.74
CA LYS A 306 -3.24 8.14 -40.51
C LYS A 306 -1.92 8.80 -40.17
N ILE A 307 -0.84 8.04 -40.39
CA ILE A 307 0.52 8.52 -40.22
C ILE A 307 1.18 8.69 -41.61
N PRO A 308 1.40 9.93 -42.08
CA PRO A 308 2.05 10.19 -43.37
C PRO A 308 3.57 9.98 -43.30
N ASN A 309 4.21 9.76 -44.45
CA ASN A 309 5.67 9.61 -44.55
C ASN A 309 6.44 10.82 -44.01
N ASP A 310 5.88 12.01 -44.10
CA ASP A 310 6.50 13.25 -43.58
C ASP A 310 6.88 13.15 -42.10
N THR A 311 6.17 12.31 -41.33
CA THR A 311 6.47 12.02 -39.91
C THR A 311 7.88 11.43 -39.74
N ALA A 312 8.27 10.47 -40.60
CA ALA A 312 9.62 9.90 -40.57
C ALA A 312 10.68 10.90 -41.06
N VAL A 313 10.34 11.72 -42.05
CA VAL A 313 11.24 12.76 -42.57
C VAL A 313 11.52 13.81 -41.49
N GLN A 314 10.50 14.22 -40.74
CA GLN A 314 10.62 15.15 -39.61
C GLN A 314 11.51 14.57 -38.51
N LEU A 315 11.26 13.33 -38.09
CA LEU A 315 12.06 12.65 -37.08
C LEU A 315 13.56 12.57 -37.46
N LEU A 316 13.86 12.21 -38.71
CA LEU A 316 15.24 12.15 -39.22
C LEU A 316 15.91 13.53 -39.22
N ASN A 317 15.23 14.53 -39.78
CA ASN A 317 15.79 15.87 -39.92
C ASN A 317 16.04 16.50 -38.54
N LEU A 318 15.03 16.48 -37.66
CA LEU A 318 15.12 17.12 -36.35
C LEU A 318 16.07 16.36 -35.42
N GLY A 319 16.02 15.03 -35.40
CA GLY A 319 16.93 14.21 -34.61
C GLY A 319 18.38 14.46 -34.99
N THR A 320 18.69 14.47 -36.29
CA THR A 320 20.04 14.72 -36.80
C THR A 320 20.52 16.14 -36.51
N LEU A 321 19.66 17.15 -36.66
CA LEU A 321 20.04 18.54 -36.45
C LEU A 321 20.25 18.89 -34.97
N ARG A 322 19.42 18.32 -34.07
CA ARG A 322 19.45 18.69 -32.65
C ARG A 322 20.48 17.92 -31.86
N ARG A 323 20.62 16.62 -32.11
CA ARG A 323 21.50 15.71 -31.34
C ARG A 323 22.18 14.67 -32.23
N PRO A 324 23.02 15.11 -33.19
CA PRO A 324 23.72 14.19 -34.09
C PRO A 324 24.62 13.19 -33.34
N ASP A 325 25.11 13.59 -32.16
CA ASP A 325 25.92 12.79 -31.26
C ASP A 325 25.20 11.53 -30.75
N LEU A 326 23.88 11.58 -30.60
CA LEU A 326 23.08 10.48 -30.06
C LEU A 326 22.19 9.79 -31.09
N PHE A 327 21.70 10.53 -32.09
CA PHE A 327 20.58 10.08 -32.93
C PHE A 327 20.85 8.76 -33.67
N ASN A 328 22.08 8.53 -34.12
CA ASN A 328 22.44 7.32 -34.85
C ASN A 328 22.30 6.04 -34.02
N GLN A 329 22.58 6.11 -32.71
CA GLN A 329 22.55 4.97 -31.80
C GLN A 329 21.25 4.89 -30.99
N ALA A 330 20.42 5.93 -31.07
CA ALA A 330 19.19 6.02 -30.33
C ALA A 330 18.06 5.17 -30.94
N THR A 331 17.18 4.70 -30.05
CA THR A 331 15.88 4.14 -30.45
C THR A 331 15.04 5.24 -31.09
N LYS A 332 14.41 4.93 -32.20
CA LYS A 332 13.53 5.85 -32.93
C LYS A 332 12.11 5.31 -32.88
N LEU A 333 11.17 6.13 -32.41
CA LEU A 333 9.79 5.72 -32.15
C LEU A 333 8.80 6.71 -32.75
N ILE A 334 7.88 6.23 -33.56
CA ILE A 334 6.74 7.00 -34.04
C ILE A 334 5.50 6.48 -33.32
N ILE A 335 4.72 7.39 -32.74
CA ILE A 335 3.47 7.06 -32.07
C ILE A 335 2.34 7.77 -32.81
N GLY A 336 1.41 7.02 -33.38
CA GLY A 336 0.27 7.61 -34.08
C GLY A 336 -0.79 6.61 -34.50
N PRO A 337 -2.01 7.10 -34.81
CA PRO A 337 -3.19 6.29 -35.02
C PRO A 337 -3.29 5.71 -36.42
N GLY A 338 -4.02 4.60 -36.52
CA GLY A 338 -4.38 3.95 -37.78
C GLY A 338 -3.20 3.35 -38.54
N GLU A 339 -3.45 2.89 -39.78
CA GLU A 339 -2.40 2.27 -40.58
C GLU A 339 -1.40 3.31 -41.15
N PRO A 340 -0.08 3.13 -40.93
CA PRO A 340 0.90 3.97 -41.59
C PRO A 340 0.90 3.73 -43.10
N THR A 341 1.19 4.79 -43.85
CA THR A 341 1.35 4.69 -45.32
C THR A 341 2.46 3.70 -45.69
N ASN A 342 2.38 3.06 -46.87
CA ASN A 342 3.41 2.12 -47.32
C ASN A 342 4.80 2.77 -47.35
N GLN A 343 4.88 4.03 -47.80
CA GLN A 343 6.12 4.81 -47.79
C GLN A 343 6.70 4.97 -46.38
N LEU A 344 5.85 5.29 -45.40
CA LEU A 344 6.27 5.38 -44.00
C LEU A 344 6.75 4.03 -43.46
N LYS A 345 6.07 2.93 -43.79
CA LYS A 345 6.49 1.58 -43.39
C LYS A 345 7.88 1.24 -43.96
N ASP A 346 8.13 1.58 -45.22
CA ASP A 346 9.42 1.35 -45.86
C ASP A 346 10.53 2.23 -45.26
N ALA A 347 10.24 3.52 -45.02
CA ALA A 347 11.17 4.44 -44.36
C ALA A 347 11.50 3.99 -42.93
N ALA A 348 10.48 3.57 -42.17
CA ALA A 348 10.65 3.08 -40.81
C ALA A 348 11.52 1.81 -40.76
N LYS A 349 11.31 0.87 -41.69
CA LYS A 349 12.18 -0.31 -41.84
C LYS A 349 13.61 0.07 -42.19
N LEU A 350 13.78 0.94 -43.19
CA LEU A 350 15.09 1.36 -43.68
C LEU A 350 15.92 2.09 -42.61
N HIS A 351 15.27 2.92 -41.80
CA HIS A 351 15.93 3.78 -40.81
C HIS A 351 15.84 3.28 -39.37
N GLY A 352 15.33 2.06 -39.16
CA GLY A 352 15.25 1.46 -37.83
C GLY A 352 14.29 2.19 -36.88
N MET A 353 13.16 2.69 -37.38
CA MET A 353 12.12 3.33 -36.57
C MET A 353 11.02 2.34 -36.24
N ALA A 354 10.66 2.24 -34.97
CA ALA A 354 9.46 1.55 -34.55
C ALA A 354 8.24 2.46 -34.72
N ILE A 355 7.11 1.88 -35.11
CA ILE A 355 5.81 2.53 -35.16
C ILE A 355 4.88 1.77 -34.22
N ILE A 356 4.26 2.47 -33.28
CA ILE A 356 3.21 1.92 -32.42
C ILE A 356 1.97 2.81 -32.45
N ASN A 357 0.83 2.20 -32.18
CA ASN A 357 -0.44 2.91 -32.05
C ASN A 357 -0.63 3.44 -30.61
N PRO A 358 -1.47 4.48 -30.44
CA PRO A 358 -1.82 5.03 -29.13
C PRO A 358 -2.38 3.98 -28.16
N GLU A 359 -3.18 3.02 -28.63
CA GLU A 359 -3.74 1.96 -27.79
C GLU A 359 -2.66 1.03 -27.21
N THR A 360 -1.60 0.77 -27.97
CA THR A 360 -0.47 -0.06 -27.50
C THR A 360 0.30 0.66 -26.39
N LEU A 361 0.51 1.97 -26.54
CA LEU A 361 1.06 2.79 -25.45
C LEU A 361 0.13 2.77 -24.24
N GLU A 362 -1.17 2.99 -24.42
CA GLU A 362 -2.16 2.97 -23.34
C GLU A 362 -2.13 1.64 -22.56
N LYS A 363 -2.03 0.50 -23.25
CA LYS A 363 -1.91 -0.82 -22.62
C LYS A 363 -0.63 -0.95 -21.77
N LEU A 364 0.51 -0.46 -22.25
CA LEU A 364 1.76 -0.42 -21.45
C LEU A 364 1.57 0.41 -20.17
N ILE A 365 0.93 1.57 -20.27
CA ILE A 365 0.69 2.45 -19.12
C ILE A 365 -0.29 1.81 -18.13
N LYS A 366 -1.36 1.16 -18.63
CA LYS A 366 -2.29 0.38 -17.79
C LYS A 366 -1.60 -0.78 -17.08
N LEU A 367 -0.70 -1.49 -17.76
CA LEU A 367 0.08 -2.56 -17.15
C LEU A 367 0.98 -2.01 -16.02
N GLN A 368 1.73 -0.93 -16.27
CA GLN A 368 2.59 -0.26 -15.27
C GLN A 368 1.79 0.31 -14.07
N SER A 369 0.56 0.77 -14.28
CA SER A 369 -0.29 1.27 -13.17
C SER A 369 -0.87 0.11 -12.34
N ASN A 370 -1.26 -0.98 -12.99
CA ASN A 370 -1.70 -2.21 -12.34
C ASN A 370 -0.57 -2.91 -11.59
N TYR A 371 0.66 -2.81 -12.08
CA TYR A 371 1.85 -3.38 -11.47
C TYR A 371 3.00 -2.38 -11.56
N ARG A 372 3.18 -1.59 -10.48
CA ARG A 372 4.20 -0.54 -10.47
C ARG A 372 5.59 -1.14 -10.68
N ASN A 373 6.36 -0.55 -11.60
CA ASN A 373 7.69 -0.99 -11.99
C ASN A 373 7.72 -2.38 -12.65
N SER A 374 6.63 -2.84 -13.27
CA SER A 374 6.61 -4.10 -14.00
C SER A 374 7.22 -4.03 -15.39
N ILE A 375 7.37 -2.81 -15.95
CA ILE A 375 7.95 -2.62 -17.28
C ILE A 375 9.47 -2.45 -17.16
N ASP A 376 10.22 -3.42 -17.68
CA ASP A 376 11.65 -3.26 -17.97
C ASP A 376 11.82 -2.54 -19.32
N LEU A 377 12.33 -1.30 -19.27
CA LEU A 377 12.53 -0.49 -20.46
C LEU A 377 13.60 -1.06 -21.40
N PHE A 378 14.63 -1.73 -20.90
CA PHE A 378 15.64 -2.36 -21.75
C PHE A 378 15.09 -3.59 -22.45
N GLN A 379 14.24 -4.37 -21.79
CA GLN A 379 13.54 -5.48 -22.43
C GLN A 379 12.53 -4.96 -23.46
N LEU A 380 11.71 -3.95 -23.11
CA LEU A 380 10.75 -3.31 -24.02
C LEU A 380 11.45 -2.79 -25.29
N LYS A 381 12.65 -2.22 -25.17
CA LYS A 381 13.46 -1.76 -26.31
C LYS A 381 13.63 -2.83 -27.38
N GLU A 382 13.79 -4.09 -26.99
CA GLU A 382 13.96 -5.21 -27.93
C GLU A 382 12.69 -5.52 -28.71
N TYR A 383 11.51 -5.09 -28.25
CA TYR A 383 10.22 -5.28 -28.94
C TYR A 383 9.83 -4.09 -29.82
N LEU A 384 10.55 -2.97 -29.73
CA LEU A 384 10.42 -1.83 -30.64
C LEU A 384 11.17 -2.11 -31.96
N LYS A 385 10.61 -3.00 -32.79
CA LYS A 385 11.19 -3.43 -34.07
C LYS A 385 10.96 -2.40 -35.19
N ALA A 386 11.85 -2.38 -36.17
CA ALA A 386 11.72 -1.47 -37.30
C ALA A 386 10.43 -1.74 -38.11
N GLY A 387 9.63 -0.70 -38.37
CA GLY A 387 8.29 -0.80 -38.94
C GLY A 387 7.20 -0.87 -37.86
N GLN A 388 6.05 -1.46 -38.19
CA GLN A 388 4.95 -1.64 -37.21
C GLN A 388 5.38 -2.60 -36.10
N SER A 389 5.27 -2.16 -34.85
CA SER A 389 5.74 -2.88 -33.66
C SER A 389 4.64 -3.34 -32.72
N ASP A 390 3.37 -2.99 -32.95
CA ASP A 390 2.28 -3.26 -31.99
C ASP A 390 2.19 -4.73 -31.60
N GLU A 391 2.25 -5.65 -32.56
CA GLU A 391 2.19 -7.09 -32.27
C GLU A 391 3.38 -7.57 -31.43
N GLU A 392 4.57 -7.01 -31.64
CA GLU A 392 5.75 -7.36 -30.86
C GLU A 392 5.65 -6.78 -29.44
N VAL A 393 5.22 -5.52 -29.31
CA VAL A 393 5.00 -4.90 -28.00
C VAL A 393 3.88 -5.60 -27.24
N GLU A 394 2.82 -6.05 -27.91
CA GLU A 394 1.76 -6.84 -27.29
C GLU A 394 2.29 -8.17 -26.74
N LYS A 395 3.17 -8.87 -27.47
CA LYS A 395 3.83 -10.08 -26.94
C LYS A 395 4.62 -9.79 -25.67
N TYR A 396 5.29 -8.64 -25.58
CA TYR A 396 5.97 -8.22 -24.37
C TYR A 396 4.99 -7.96 -23.21
N ILE A 397 3.89 -7.25 -23.48
CA ILE A 397 2.83 -7.00 -22.51
C ILE A 397 2.27 -8.33 -21.96
N ASP A 398 1.95 -9.28 -22.84
CA ASP A 398 1.44 -10.60 -22.49
C ASP A 398 2.44 -11.40 -21.64
N GLN A 399 3.74 -11.30 -21.97
CA GLN A 399 4.80 -11.91 -21.19
C GLN A 399 4.84 -11.33 -19.78
N VAL A 400 4.81 -10.00 -19.63
CA VAL A 400 4.82 -9.35 -18.31
C VAL A 400 3.57 -9.73 -17.50
N TYR A 401 2.39 -9.82 -18.10
CA TYR A 401 1.19 -10.31 -17.40
C TYR A 401 1.35 -11.75 -16.91
N THR A 402 1.91 -12.62 -17.74
CA THR A 402 2.18 -14.02 -17.37
C THR A 402 3.14 -14.10 -16.20
N ASP A 403 4.20 -13.30 -16.24
CA ASP A 403 5.23 -13.17 -15.22
C ASP A 403 4.66 -12.62 -13.89
N MET A 404 3.77 -11.64 -13.95
CA MET A 404 3.09 -11.10 -12.75
C MET A 404 2.11 -12.10 -12.15
N LYS A 405 1.38 -12.84 -12.98
CA LYS A 405 0.48 -13.90 -12.53
C LYS A 405 1.25 -15.02 -11.80
N GLN A 406 2.39 -15.43 -12.35
CA GLN A 406 3.24 -16.44 -11.71
C GLN A 406 3.75 -15.98 -10.35
N ARG A 407 4.22 -14.72 -10.24
CA ARG A 407 4.62 -14.09 -8.97
C ARG A 407 3.49 -14.09 -7.95
N SER A 408 2.29 -13.70 -8.37
CA SER A 408 1.12 -13.65 -7.47
C SER A 408 0.76 -15.05 -6.95
N GLN A 409 0.82 -16.07 -7.81
CA GLN A 409 0.60 -17.45 -7.41
C GLN A 409 1.66 -17.97 -6.41
N ILE A 410 2.92 -17.53 -6.51
CA ILE A 410 3.97 -17.87 -5.51
C ILE A 410 3.65 -17.22 -4.16
N VAL A 411 3.26 -15.95 -4.15
CA VAL A 411 2.83 -15.25 -2.93
C VAL A 411 1.64 -15.98 -2.29
N GLN A 412 0.67 -16.38 -3.09
CA GLN A 412 -0.51 -17.12 -2.65
C GLN A 412 -0.14 -18.52 -2.10
N ALA A 413 0.78 -19.23 -2.76
CA ALA A 413 1.25 -20.53 -2.28
C ALA A 413 1.86 -20.43 -0.87
N LEU A 414 2.67 -19.40 -0.62
CA LEU A 414 3.26 -19.16 0.70
C LEU A 414 2.22 -18.75 1.74
N LYS A 415 1.21 -17.96 1.35
CA LYS A 415 0.08 -17.59 2.21
C LYS A 415 -0.67 -18.82 2.69
N GLU A 416 -1.08 -19.69 1.77
CA GLU A 416 -1.80 -20.93 2.06
C GLU A 416 -1.00 -21.86 2.97
N LEU A 417 0.30 -22.05 2.69
CA LEU A 417 1.20 -22.80 3.56
C LEU A 417 1.21 -22.23 4.98
N SER A 418 1.28 -20.90 5.11
CA SER A 418 1.29 -20.23 6.41
C SER A 418 -0.01 -20.39 7.20
N GLU A 419 -1.13 -20.62 6.51
CA GLU A 419 -2.46 -20.82 7.10
C GLU A 419 -2.66 -22.28 7.55
N GLN A 420 -2.19 -23.27 6.77
CA GLN A 420 -2.33 -24.70 7.07
C GLN A 420 -1.57 -25.15 8.34
N ASP A 421 -0.38 -24.61 8.59
CA ASP A 421 0.48 -25.05 9.71
C ASP A 421 -0.05 -24.56 11.09
N ASN A 422 -0.99 -23.59 11.10
CA ASN A 422 -1.58 -23.08 12.34
C ASN A 422 -2.65 -24.00 12.95
N GLU A 423 -3.21 -24.97 12.21
CA GLU A 423 -4.20 -25.89 12.78
C GLU A 423 -3.55 -26.94 13.71
N ASN A 424 -2.24 -27.20 13.57
CA ASN A 424 -1.57 -28.31 14.26
C ASN A 424 -0.31 -27.97 15.09
N SER A 425 0.25 -26.75 15.05
CA SER A 425 1.53 -26.46 15.74
C SER A 425 1.55 -25.19 16.61
N LYS A 426 2.21 -25.31 17.78
CA LYS A 426 2.46 -24.23 18.76
C LYS A 426 3.63 -23.30 18.38
N THR A 427 4.20 -23.43 17.18
CA THR A 427 5.36 -22.63 16.73
C THR A 427 4.91 -21.33 16.06
N THR A 428 5.36 -20.21 16.60
CA THR A 428 4.84 -18.87 16.31
C THR A 428 5.48 -18.20 15.07
N HIS A 429 6.20 -18.95 14.23
CA HIS A 429 6.93 -18.39 13.10
C HIS A 429 7.03 -19.39 11.92
N ASN A 430 6.05 -19.37 11.02
CA ASN A 430 6.03 -20.25 9.86
C ASN A 430 6.91 -19.65 8.77
N HIS A 431 8.17 -20.07 8.73
CA HIS A 431 9.10 -19.73 7.66
C HIS A 431 9.35 -20.97 6.81
N PHE A 432 9.21 -20.84 5.51
CA PHE A 432 9.22 -21.96 4.58
C PHE A 432 10.47 -21.94 3.70
N THR A 433 10.98 -23.12 3.42
CA THR A 433 12.06 -23.34 2.44
C THR A 433 11.55 -23.12 1.02
N VAL A 434 12.47 -22.87 0.09
CA VAL A 434 12.16 -22.85 -1.36
C VAL A 434 11.46 -24.13 -1.80
N THR A 435 11.91 -25.30 -1.30
CA THR A 435 11.37 -26.60 -1.68
C THR A 435 9.93 -26.79 -1.23
N GLU A 436 9.56 -26.34 -0.03
CA GLU A 436 8.18 -26.40 0.47
C GLU A 436 7.26 -25.51 -0.37
N ILE A 437 7.69 -24.28 -0.65
CA ILE A 437 6.95 -23.32 -1.49
C ILE A 437 6.73 -23.89 -2.89
N ARG A 438 7.82 -24.40 -3.49
CA ARG A 438 7.76 -25.05 -4.81
C ARG A 438 6.82 -26.25 -4.77
N ALA A 439 6.91 -27.13 -3.78
CA ALA A 439 6.07 -28.32 -3.69
C ALA A 439 4.59 -27.96 -3.61
N HIS A 440 4.23 -26.97 -2.80
CA HIS A 440 2.86 -26.49 -2.67
C HIS A 440 2.35 -25.82 -3.95
N TYR A 441 3.14 -24.90 -4.53
CA TYR A 441 2.83 -24.29 -5.82
C TYR A 441 2.64 -25.36 -6.91
N ASN A 442 3.57 -26.32 -6.99
CA ASN A 442 3.52 -27.42 -7.94
C ASN A 442 2.45 -28.46 -7.62
N ALA A 443 1.78 -28.42 -6.47
CA ALA A 443 0.59 -29.24 -6.24
C ALA A 443 -0.64 -28.60 -6.89
N THR A 444 -0.76 -27.27 -6.82
CA THR A 444 -1.98 -26.53 -7.18
C THR A 444 -1.95 -25.82 -8.53
N GLN A 445 -0.76 -25.53 -9.08
CA GLN A 445 -0.60 -24.67 -10.26
C GLN A 445 0.09 -25.37 -11.44
N LYS A 446 -0.04 -24.76 -12.64
CA LYS A 446 0.72 -25.10 -13.85
C LYS A 446 1.23 -23.80 -14.53
N PRO A 447 2.40 -23.80 -15.20
CA PRO A 447 3.36 -24.91 -15.31
C PRO A 447 4.10 -25.19 -14.00
N LYS A 448 4.78 -26.34 -13.91
CA LYS A 448 5.57 -26.69 -12.72
C LYS A 448 6.92 -25.96 -12.76
N LEU A 449 7.40 -25.52 -11.59
CA LEU A 449 8.66 -24.79 -11.44
C LEU A 449 9.73 -25.64 -10.78
N THR A 450 11.00 -25.28 -11.01
CA THR A 450 12.16 -25.85 -10.33
C THR A 450 12.47 -25.08 -9.05
N ASP A 451 13.36 -25.61 -8.21
CA ASP A 451 13.77 -24.90 -6.99
C ASP A 451 14.51 -23.59 -7.34
N GLU A 452 15.31 -23.58 -8.41
CA GLU A 452 16.04 -22.39 -8.85
C GLU A 452 15.07 -21.27 -9.29
N THR A 453 14.07 -21.59 -10.11
CA THR A 453 13.07 -20.59 -10.53
C THR A 453 12.28 -20.05 -9.35
N VAL A 454 11.86 -20.93 -8.42
CA VAL A 454 11.13 -20.48 -7.23
C VAL A 454 12.03 -19.63 -6.35
N HIS A 455 13.29 -20.02 -6.16
CA HIS A 455 14.28 -19.25 -5.41
C HIS A 455 14.39 -17.83 -5.97
N ASP A 456 14.65 -17.67 -7.26
CA ASP A 456 14.83 -16.34 -7.87
C ASP A 456 13.58 -15.47 -7.70
N LEU A 457 12.38 -16.05 -7.87
CA LEU A 457 11.11 -15.36 -7.64
C LEU A 457 10.94 -14.93 -6.18
N VAL A 458 11.22 -15.80 -5.21
CA VAL A 458 11.06 -15.42 -3.79
C VAL A 458 12.13 -14.44 -3.32
N ILE A 459 13.33 -14.45 -3.92
CA ILE A 459 14.34 -13.40 -3.72
C ILE A 459 13.81 -12.05 -4.22
N GLU A 460 13.32 -11.99 -5.45
CA GLU A 460 12.75 -10.77 -6.02
C GLU A 460 11.58 -10.25 -5.17
N LEU A 461 10.64 -11.14 -4.80
CA LEU A 461 9.44 -10.81 -4.03
C LEU A 461 9.73 -10.46 -2.57
N SER A 462 10.91 -10.84 -2.05
CA SER A 462 11.40 -10.47 -0.72
C SER A 462 12.29 -9.23 -0.70
N SER A 463 12.57 -8.66 -1.88
CA SER A 463 13.33 -7.42 -1.99
C SER A 463 12.59 -6.27 -1.29
N PRO A 464 13.32 -5.34 -0.64
CA PRO A 464 12.74 -4.10 -0.13
C PRO A 464 11.99 -3.28 -1.19
N LEU A 465 12.28 -3.49 -2.48
CA LEU A 465 11.63 -2.79 -3.59
C LEU A 465 10.22 -3.32 -3.90
N THR A 466 9.93 -4.59 -3.61
CA THR A 466 8.64 -5.25 -3.92
C THR A 466 7.86 -5.57 -2.64
N GLY A 467 8.52 -6.17 -1.65
CA GLY A 467 8.03 -6.33 -0.28
C GLY A 467 6.75 -7.17 -0.15
N TYR A 468 6.59 -8.22 -0.95
CA TYR A 468 5.45 -9.15 -0.83
C TYR A 468 5.75 -10.30 0.13
N LEU A 469 7.03 -10.69 0.22
CA LEU A 469 7.53 -11.74 1.09
C LEU A 469 8.62 -11.20 2.02
N GLY A 470 8.81 -11.84 3.16
CA GLY A 470 9.97 -11.65 4.02
C GLY A 470 10.97 -12.77 3.80
N ARG A 471 12.25 -12.50 4.08
CA ARG A 471 13.34 -13.48 3.94
C ARG A 471 14.22 -13.48 5.20
N ILE A 472 14.48 -14.68 5.71
CA ILE A 472 15.57 -14.96 6.65
C ILE A 472 16.69 -15.60 5.84
N LYS A 473 17.79 -14.87 5.70
CA LYS A 473 18.94 -15.31 4.93
C LYS A 473 19.64 -16.47 5.66
N GLY A 474 19.82 -17.59 4.95
CA GLY A 474 20.59 -18.73 5.39
C GLY A 474 22.07 -18.62 5.03
N ASN A 475 22.81 -19.70 5.28
CA ASN A 475 24.21 -19.83 4.86
C ASN A 475 24.34 -20.10 3.36
N ASP A 476 23.27 -20.64 2.75
CA ASP A 476 23.11 -20.90 1.34
C ASP A 476 21.64 -20.71 0.92
N TRP A 477 21.36 -20.74 -0.37
CA TRP A 477 20.01 -20.54 -0.88
C TRP A 477 18.99 -21.60 -0.41
N ARG A 478 19.46 -22.80 -0.03
CA ARG A 478 18.62 -23.90 0.48
C ARG A 478 18.23 -23.69 1.94
N SER A 479 19.07 -22.99 2.69
CA SER A 479 18.83 -22.62 4.08
C SER A 479 18.11 -21.28 4.23
N ASP A 480 17.86 -20.56 3.13
CA ASP A 480 16.94 -19.42 3.15
C ASP A 480 15.54 -19.85 3.56
N ARG A 481 14.87 -18.97 4.30
CA ARG A 481 13.48 -19.16 4.70
C ARG A 481 12.66 -17.92 4.36
N PHE A 482 11.44 -18.14 3.90
CA PHE A 482 10.55 -17.08 3.46
C PHE A 482 9.24 -17.10 4.23
N TYR A 483 8.63 -15.92 4.39
CA TYR A 483 7.34 -15.79 5.06
C TYR A 483 6.46 -14.77 4.36
N PHE A 484 5.15 -14.97 4.42
CA PHE A 484 4.18 -14.09 3.78
C PHE A 484 4.09 -12.74 4.50
N LEU A 485 4.05 -11.65 3.73
CA LEU A 485 3.81 -10.29 4.25
C LEU A 485 2.48 -9.73 3.76
N ARG A 486 2.26 -9.72 2.44
CA ARG A 486 1.06 -9.14 1.82
C ARG A 486 0.78 -9.75 0.45
N ASP A 487 -0.47 -9.65 0.02
CA ASP A 487 -0.91 -10.14 -1.28
C ASP A 487 -0.30 -9.30 -2.42
N LEU A 488 0.06 -9.98 -3.52
CA LEU A 488 0.30 -9.35 -4.82
C LEU A 488 -1.01 -9.44 -5.61
N PRO A 489 -1.70 -8.31 -5.89
CA PRO A 489 -3.01 -8.33 -6.55
C PRO A 489 -2.95 -9.06 -7.90
N THR A 490 -3.97 -9.85 -8.20
CA THR A 490 -4.24 -10.31 -9.57
C THR A 490 -5.23 -9.34 -10.19
N SER A 491 -4.88 -8.69 -11.31
CA SER A 491 -5.82 -7.85 -12.07
C SER A 491 -7.06 -8.61 -12.53
#